data_AF-A0A348W9R8-F1
#
_entry.id   AF-A0A348W9R8-F1
#
_cell.length_a   1.000
_cell.length_b   1.000
_cell.length_c   1.000
_cell.angle_alpha   90.00
_cell.angle_beta   90.00
_cell.angle_gamma   90.00
#
_symmetry.space_group_name_H-M   'P 1'
#
loop_
_entity.id
_entity.type
_entity.pdbx_description
1 polymer ?
#
loop_
_entity_poly.entity_id
_entity_poly.type
_entity_poly.pdbx_seq_one_letter_code
_entity_poly.pdbx_strand_id
1 'polypeptide(L)'
;MTRFALLAALALLTACTARTPVASMRLGESPAMAGGTFSAPGAVSVAVDVREINGRTGICGVWSESDTVSALVKGRSRTVLGPSAVMLGQEAVVSGLFFLRKVPARPAASYGGIEADCVITDRAWSAADAAKPVRVHMPRQVIYQDIDEQGIFQVVFRPGGPSAHADDPKPWD
;
A
#
# COMPACT_ATOMS: atom_id res chain seq x y z
N MET A 1 -50.00 -6.97 -45.36
CA MET A 1 -48.66 -7.60 -45.22
C MET A 1 -47.64 -6.51 -44.94
N THR A 2 -46.49 -6.85 -44.33
CA THR A 2 -45.33 -6.00 -43.96
C THR A 2 -45.55 -5.05 -42.76
N ARG A 3 -45.26 -5.47 -41.51
CA ARG A 3 -43.94 -5.57 -40.82
C ARG A 3 -43.48 -4.23 -40.21
N PHE A 4 -43.89 -3.94 -38.99
CA PHE A 4 -43.20 -3.03 -38.07
C PHE A 4 -43.16 -3.67 -36.68
N ALA A 5 -42.37 -4.74 -36.59
CA ALA A 5 -41.86 -5.26 -35.33
C ALA A 5 -40.37 -4.90 -35.28
N LEU A 6 -39.84 -4.78 -34.07
CA LEU A 6 -38.49 -4.34 -33.69
C LEU A 6 -38.32 -2.83 -33.58
N LEU A 7 -38.44 -2.32 -32.35
CA LEU A 7 -37.60 -1.24 -31.79
C LEU A 7 -37.84 -1.22 -30.26
N ALA A 8 -37.47 -2.31 -29.59
CA ALA A 8 -37.49 -2.39 -28.14
C ALA A 8 -36.34 -3.30 -27.68
N ALA A 9 -35.13 -2.74 -27.56
CA ALA A 9 -34.03 -3.27 -26.74
C ALA A 9 -32.72 -2.50 -27.00
N LEU A 10 -32.57 -1.28 -26.50
CA LEU A 10 -31.24 -0.63 -26.40
C LEU A 10 -31.27 0.45 -25.31
N ALA A 11 -31.35 0.04 -24.05
CA ALA A 11 -31.18 0.94 -22.90
C ALA A 11 -30.66 0.20 -21.67
N LEU A 12 -29.61 -0.61 -21.83
CA LEU A 12 -28.83 -1.12 -20.70
C LEU A 12 -27.37 -1.08 -21.10
N LEU A 13 -26.51 -0.64 -20.17
CA LEU A 13 -25.04 -0.55 -20.20
C LEU A 13 -24.47 0.89 -20.17
N THR A 14 -24.79 1.64 -19.11
CA THR A 14 -23.87 2.66 -18.59
C THR A 14 -23.74 2.50 -17.07
N ALA A 15 -23.16 1.39 -16.63
CA ALA A 15 -22.61 1.30 -15.28
C ALA A 15 -21.22 1.95 -15.29
N CYS A 16 -21.18 3.28 -15.17
CA CYS A 16 -19.94 3.97 -14.82
C CYS A 16 -19.57 3.53 -13.41
N THR A 17 -18.48 2.78 -13.26
CA THR A 17 -17.86 2.53 -11.97
C THR A 17 -17.30 3.84 -11.44
N ALA A 18 -18.13 4.58 -10.70
CA ALA A 18 -17.68 5.71 -9.91
C ALA A 18 -16.70 5.18 -8.86
N ARG A 19 -15.39 5.37 -9.09
CA ARG A 19 -14.43 5.32 -7.99
C ARG A 19 -14.80 6.45 -7.04
N THR A 20 -15.39 6.09 -5.91
CA THR A 20 -15.77 6.99 -4.82
C THR A 20 -14.54 7.82 -4.43
N PRO A 21 -14.70 9.12 -4.14
CA PRO A 21 -13.58 9.99 -3.77
C PRO A 21 -12.69 9.33 -2.70
N VAL A 22 -11.38 9.40 -2.94
CA VAL A 22 -10.33 9.02 -1.99
C VAL A 22 -10.50 9.89 -0.76
N ALA A 23 -11.19 9.39 0.26
CA ALA A 23 -11.29 10.09 1.53
C ALA A 23 -9.88 10.23 2.10
N SER A 24 -9.48 11.43 2.49
CA SER A 24 -8.28 11.59 3.30
C SER A 24 -8.68 11.60 4.78
N MET A 25 -7.91 10.90 5.61
CA MET A 25 -8.15 10.83 7.05
C MET A 25 -6.82 10.82 7.79
N ARG A 26 -6.83 11.32 9.03
CA ARG A 26 -5.66 11.15 9.90
C ARG A 26 -5.53 9.70 10.35
N LEU A 27 -4.30 9.20 10.35
CA LEU A 27 -3.95 7.97 11.04
C LEU A 27 -4.21 8.12 12.54
N GLY A 28 -4.57 7.02 13.19
CA GLY A 28 -4.65 6.88 14.63
C GLY A 28 -3.27 7.05 15.26
N GLU A 29 -3.21 6.98 16.58
CA GLU A 29 -1.97 7.27 17.32
C GLU A 29 -0.87 6.22 17.06
N SER A 30 -1.27 4.97 16.85
CA SER A 30 -0.37 3.82 16.70
C SER A 30 -0.74 2.99 15.45
N PRO A 31 -0.50 3.51 14.24
CA PRO A 31 -0.82 2.79 13.02
C PRO A 31 0.02 1.51 12.89
N ALA A 32 -0.48 0.53 12.14
CA ALA A 32 0.27 -0.67 11.84
C ALA A 32 1.44 -0.33 10.89
N MET A 33 2.65 -0.65 11.33
CA MET A 33 3.88 -0.32 10.61
C MET A 33 4.48 -1.54 9.93
N ALA A 34 5.04 -1.33 8.73
CA ALA A 34 5.96 -2.27 8.08
C ALA A 34 6.98 -1.51 7.25
N GLY A 35 7.84 -2.26 6.56
CA GLY A 35 8.87 -1.69 5.73
C GLY A 35 9.99 -2.69 5.46
N GLY A 36 11.10 -2.16 5.02
CA GLY A 36 12.32 -2.93 4.84
C GLY A 36 13.41 -2.11 4.15
N THR A 37 14.48 -2.81 3.80
CA THR A 37 15.70 -2.23 3.24
C THR A 37 16.01 -2.85 1.89
N PHE A 38 16.76 -2.12 1.06
CA PHE A 38 17.27 -2.66 -0.19
C PHE A 38 18.68 -3.23 0.01
N SER A 39 19.11 -4.13 -0.88
CA SER A 39 20.51 -4.60 -0.93
C SER A 39 21.50 -3.54 -1.43
N ALA A 40 20.99 -2.36 -1.79
CA ALA A 40 21.74 -1.13 -2.04
C ALA A 40 21.20 -0.04 -1.08
N PRO A 41 21.92 1.08 -0.86
CA PRO A 41 21.42 2.16 0.00
C PRO A 41 20.00 2.58 -0.35
N GLY A 42 19.13 2.59 0.67
CA GLY A 42 17.71 2.91 0.58
C GLY A 42 16.86 2.05 1.52
N ALA A 43 15.72 2.59 1.94
CA ALA A 43 14.73 1.88 2.74
C ALA A 43 13.31 2.46 2.54
N VAL A 44 12.30 1.70 2.95
CA VAL A 44 10.88 2.08 2.90
C VAL A 44 10.23 1.81 4.25
N SER A 45 9.32 2.70 4.64
CA SER A 45 8.36 2.47 5.74
C SER A 45 6.93 2.66 5.22
N VAL A 46 6.00 1.89 5.76
CA VAL A 46 4.56 1.96 5.47
C VAL A 46 3.83 2.03 6.80
N ALA A 47 2.84 2.92 6.89
CA ALA A 47 1.96 3.07 8.04
C ALA A 47 0.51 2.97 7.56
N VAL A 48 -0.29 2.09 8.15
CA VAL A 48 -1.69 1.91 7.78
C VAL A 48 -2.60 1.78 8.99
N ASP A 49 -3.84 2.21 8.81
CA ASP A 49 -4.96 1.89 9.67
C ASP A 49 -6.06 1.18 8.91
N VAL A 50 -6.80 0.37 9.65
CA VAL A 50 -8.04 -0.27 9.21
C VAL A 50 -9.18 0.29 10.06
N ARG A 51 -10.24 0.77 9.42
CA ARG A 51 -11.36 1.42 10.10
C ARG A 51 -12.67 1.23 9.33
N GLU A 52 -13.78 1.49 10.00
CA GLU A 52 -15.07 1.59 9.31
C GLU A 52 -15.16 2.89 8.51
N ILE A 53 -15.55 2.78 7.23
CA ILE A 53 -15.93 3.91 6.39
C ILE A 53 -17.21 3.54 5.67
N ASN A 54 -18.32 4.22 6.00
CA ASN A 54 -19.65 3.98 5.41
C ASN A 54 -20.11 2.50 5.51
N GLY A 55 -19.93 1.85 6.67
CA GLY A 55 -20.28 0.43 6.88
C GLY A 55 -19.38 -0.58 6.18
N ARG A 56 -18.27 -0.11 5.58
CA ARG A 56 -17.28 -0.94 4.86
C ARG A 56 -15.91 -0.85 5.52
N THR A 57 -15.06 -1.82 5.21
CA THR A 57 -13.67 -1.82 5.65
C THR A 57 -12.90 -0.80 4.83
N GLY A 58 -12.41 0.25 5.48
CA GLY A 58 -11.56 1.27 4.90
C GLY A 58 -10.11 1.09 5.33
N ILE A 59 -9.19 1.36 4.41
CA ILE A 59 -7.74 1.28 4.62
C ILE A 59 -7.16 2.66 4.35
N CYS A 60 -6.59 3.29 5.37
CA CYS A 60 -5.92 4.58 5.25
C CYS A 60 -4.44 4.38 5.47
N GLY A 61 -3.58 5.00 4.66
CA GLY A 61 -2.16 4.90 4.94
C GLY A 61 -1.26 5.85 4.16
N VAL A 62 0.00 5.79 4.57
CA VAL A 62 1.11 6.51 3.95
C VAL A 62 2.30 5.58 3.78
N TRP A 63 3.23 6.00 2.93
CA TRP A 63 4.54 5.38 2.82
C TRP A 63 5.63 6.45 2.78
N SER A 64 6.84 6.07 3.11
CA SER A 64 8.02 6.93 3.03
C SER A 64 9.21 6.15 2.47
N GLU A 65 10.18 6.91 2.02
CA GLU A 65 11.45 6.42 1.49
C GLU A 65 12.56 7.15 2.27
N SER A 66 13.65 6.46 2.56
CA SER A 66 14.79 7.09 3.25
C SER A 66 15.35 8.28 2.50
N ASP A 67 15.97 9.22 3.22
CA ASP A 67 16.60 10.39 2.59
C ASP A 67 17.86 10.01 1.80
N THR A 68 18.56 8.95 2.26
CA THR A 68 19.71 8.37 1.56
C THR A 68 19.26 7.19 0.72
N VAL A 69 19.29 7.35 -0.60
CA VAL A 69 18.89 6.32 -1.57
C VAL A 69 19.88 6.29 -2.73
N SER A 70 20.30 5.10 -3.13
CA SER A 70 21.17 4.89 -4.29
C SER A 70 20.44 5.22 -5.60
N ALA A 71 21.18 5.61 -6.64
CA ALA A 71 20.60 5.87 -7.96
C ALA A 71 19.85 4.66 -8.56
N LEU A 72 20.24 3.44 -8.17
CA LEU A 72 19.60 2.20 -8.60
C LEU A 72 18.19 2.04 -8.01
N VAL A 73 17.99 2.49 -6.77
CA VAL A 73 16.74 2.39 -6.02
C VAL A 73 15.84 3.61 -6.26
N LYS A 74 16.42 4.79 -6.49
CA LYS A 74 15.68 6.04 -6.65
C LYS A 74 14.62 5.92 -7.76
N GLY A 75 13.38 6.27 -7.42
CA GLY A 75 12.23 6.13 -8.32
C GLY A 75 11.66 4.71 -8.44
N ARG A 76 12.36 3.69 -7.92
CA ARG A 76 11.91 2.29 -7.87
C ARG A 76 11.38 1.88 -6.51
N SER A 77 11.68 2.59 -5.43
CA SER A 77 11.16 2.23 -4.10
C SER A 77 9.64 2.05 -4.05
N ARG A 78 8.88 2.82 -4.84
CA ARG A 78 7.42 2.68 -4.92
C ARG A 78 6.97 1.31 -5.42
N THR A 79 7.78 0.59 -6.22
CA THR A 79 7.36 -0.69 -6.80
C THR A 79 7.11 -1.76 -5.74
N VAL A 80 7.76 -1.66 -4.57
CA VAL A 80 7.57 -2.61 -3.47
C VAL A 80 6.14 -2.60 -2.90
N LEU A 81 5.42 -1.49 -3.08
CA LEU A 81 4.03 -1.34 -2.64
C LEU A 81 3.06 -2.18 -3.48
N GLY A 82 3.39 -2.49 -4.73
CA GLY A 82 2.52 -3.22 -5.65
C GLY A 82 2.15 -4.62 -5.19
N PRO A 83 3.13 -5.50 -4.88
CA PRO A 83 2.83 -6.84 -4.37
C PRO A 83 2.56 -6.87 -2.86
N SER A 84 2.48 -5.72 -2.20
CA SER A 84 2.18 -5.63 -0.77
C SER A 84 0.67 -5.66 -0.51
N ALA A 85 0.28 -6.10 0.68
CA ALA A 85 -1.12 -6.19 1.10
C ALA A 85 -1.32 -5.79 2.56
N VAL A 86 -2.50 -5.28 2.90
CA VAL A 86 -2.93 -5.13 4.29
C VAL A 86 -3.73 -6.34 4.70
N MET A 87 -3.34 -6.93 5.81
CA MET A 87 -3.94 -8.09 6.45
C MET A 87 -4.74 -7.65 7.67
N LEU A 88 -5.97 -8.14 7.77
CA LEU A 88 -6.81 -8.04 8.97
C LEU A 88 -7.02 -9.44 9.53
N GLY A 89 -6.35 -9.76 10.64
CA GLY A 89 -6.28 -11.15 11.10
C GLY A 89 -5.45 -12.00 10.12
N GLN A 90 -6.09 -12.93 9.41
CA GLN A 90 -5.46 -13.78 8.38
C GLN A 90 -5.97 -13.47 6.96
N GLU A 91 -6.84 -12.47 6.82
CA GLU A 91 -7.48 -12.11 5.55
C GLU A 91 -6.76 -10.90 4.93
N ALA A 92 -6.43 -10.98 3.64
CA ALA A 92 -5.95 -9.83 2.88
C ALA A 92 -7.16 -8.96 2.51
N VAL A 93 -7.24 -7.75 3.07
CA VAL A 93 -8.36 -6.83 2.85
C VAL A 93 -8.12 -5.85 1.71
N VAL A 94 -6.86 -5.53 1.41
CA VAL A 94 -6.45 -4.80 0.21
C VAL A 94 -5.08 -5.29 -0.24
N SER A 95 -4.90 -5.39 -1.56
CA SER A 95 -3.63 -5.67 -2.22
C SER A 95 -3.28 -4.52 -3.15
N GLY A 96 -1.99 -4.25 -3.35
CA GLY A 96 -1.54 -3.13 -4.16
C GLY A 96 -1.68 -1.81 -3.42
N LEU A 97 -0.61 -1.43 -2.71
CA LEU A 97 -0.60 -0.26 -1.85
C LEU A 97 -0.17 1.03 -2.58
N PHE A 98 -0.40 1.10 -3.89
CA PHE A 98 -0.02 2.27 -4.69
C PHE A 98 -0.85 3.53 -4.38
N PHE A 99 -2.01 3.36 -3.75
CA PHE A 99 -2.86 4.47 -3.31
C PHE A 99 -2.28 5.24 -2.11
N LEU A 100 -1.29 4.68 -1.42
CA LEU A 100 -0.69 5.32 -0.26
C LEU A 100 -0.01 6.63 -0.66
N ARG A 101 -0.27 7.67 0.13
CA ARG A 101 0.40 8.96 0.02
C ARG A 101 1.88 8.82 0.38
N LYS A 102 2.78 9.43 -0.39
CA LYS A 102 4.19 9.55 0.02
C LYS A 102 4.32 10.68 1.05
N VAL A 103 5.00 10.42 2.16
CA VAL A 103 5.38 11.41 3.17
C VAL A 103 6.89 11.40 3.41
N PRO A 104 7.47 12.45 4.02
CA PRO A 104 8.89 12.45 4.40
C PRO A 104 9.26 11.27 5.31
N ALA A 105 10.52 10.86 5.29
CA ALA A 105 11.05 9.89 6.24
C ALA A 105 11.01 10.45 7.66
N ARG A 106 10.53 9.63 8.60
CA ARG A 106 10.28 10.03 9.99
C ARG A 106 10.40 8.81 10.91
N PRO A 107 10.77 8.95 12.19
CA PRO A 107 10.85 7.83 13.12
C PRO A 107 9.55 7.03 13.16
N ALA A 108 9.63 5.70 13.24
CA ALA A 108 8.47 4.81 13.24
C ALA A 108 7.38 5.21 14.25
N ALA A 109 7.76 5.65 15.45
CA ALA A 109 6.82 6.07 16.51
C ALA A 109 6.04 7.35 16.19
N SER A 110 6.39 8.07 15.12
CA SER A 110 5.86 9.40 14.86
C SER A 110 4.79 9.44 13.76
N TYR A 111 4.43 8.31 13.12
CA TYR A 111 3.47 8.29 12.00
C TYR A 111 2.02 8.57 12.39
N GLY A 112 1.68 8.49 13.68
CA GLY A 112 0.33 8.77 14.15
C GLY A 112 -0.12 10.20 13.84
N GLY A 113 -1.41 10.37 13.58
CA GLY A 113 -2.03 11.67 13.30
C GLY A 113 -1.74 12.26 11.91
N ILE A 114 -0.89 11.62 11.10
CA ILE A 114 -0.59 12.07 9.73
C ILE A 114 -1.83 11.92 8.84
N GLU A 115 -2.07 12.90 7.97
CA GLU A 115 -3.08 12.79 6.92
C GLU A 115 -2.67 11.74 5.87
N ALA A 116 -3.53 10.74 5.71
CA ALA A 116 -3.35 9.59 4.84
C ALA A 116 -4.44 9.54 3.77
N ASP A 117 -4.10 8.95 2.63
CA ASP A 117 -5.07 8.62 1.59
C ASP A 117 -5.74 7.29 1.95
N CYS A 118 -7.05 7.21 1.74
CA CYS A 118 -7.84 6.03 2.08
C CYS A 118 -8.49 5.38 0.85
N VAL A 119 -8.65 4.06 0.93
CA VAL A 119 -9.50 3.28 0.02
C VAL A 119 -10.59 2.58 0.82
N ILE A 120 -11.76 2.42 0.22
CA ILE A 120 -12.86 1.64 0.77
C ILE A 120 -12.89 0.32 0.00
N THR A 121 -12.97 -0.80 0.72
CA THR A 121 -13.04 -2.13 0.11
C THR A 121 -14.49 -2.61 0.03
N ASP A 122 -14.74 -3.66 -0.75
CA ASP A 122 -16.07 -4.28 -0.84
C ASP A 122 -16.45 -5.11 0.39
N ARG A 123 -15.51 -5.28 1.34
CA ARG A 123 -15.72 -6.06 2.56
C ARG A 123 -16.54 -5.23 3.56
N ALA A 124 -17.69 -5.76 3.98
CA ALA A 124 -18.47 -5.17 5.06
C ALA A 124 -17.65 -5.05 6.35
N TRP A 125 -17.84 -3.96 7.09
CA TRP A 125 -17.26 -3.82 8.42
C TRP A 125 -18.07 -4.61 9.44
N SER A 126 -17.40 -5.19 10.43
CA SER A 126 -18.03 -5.77 11.62
C SER A 126 -17.37 -5.24 12.88
N ALA A 127 -18.11 -5.14 13.99
CA ALA A 127 -17.55 -4.72 15.27
C ALA A 127 -16.37 -5.61 15.74
N ALA A 128 -16.39 -6.89 15.37
CA ALA A 128 -15.30 -7.83 15.67
C ALA A 128 -13.99 -7.49 14.94
N ASP A 129 -14.04 -6.72 13.84
CA ASP A 129 -12.86 -6.33 13.08
C ASP A 129 -11.98 -5.33 13.83
N ALA A 130 -12.56 -4.51 14.71
CA ALA A 130 -11.83 -3.53 15.50
C ALA A 130 -10.77 -4.17 16.43
N ALA A 131 -10.98 -5.41 16.84
CA ALA A 131 -10.06 -6.16 17.70
C ALA A 131 -9.06 -7.02 16.92
N LYS A 132 -9.19 -7.13 15.59
CA LYS A 132 -8.30 -7.98 14.78
C LYS A 132 -6.95 -7.29 14.60
N PRO A 133 -5.84 -8.04 14.65
CA PRO A 133 -4.53 -7.48 14.39
C PRO A 133 -4.43 -7.03 12.93
N VAL A 134 -4.00 -5.80 12.73
CA VAL A 134 -3.66 -5.24 11.42
C VAL A 134 -2.18 -5.48 11.16
N ARG A 135 -1.84 -6.03 10.00
CA ARG A 135 -0.45 -6.19 9.55
C ARG A 135 -0.32 -5.78 8.09
N VAL A 136 0.82 -5.23 7.73
CA VAL A 136 1.17 -5.03 6.32
C VAL A 136 2.12 -6.14 5.90
N HIS A 137 1.71 -6.93 4.92
CA HIS A 137 2.57 -7.94 4.31
C HIS A 137 3.32 -7.32 3.14
N MET A 138 4.65 -7.30 3.22
CA MET A 138 5.53 -6.84 2.15
C MET A 138 6.46 -7.99 1.76
N PRO A 139 6.34 -8.56 0.56
CA PRO A 139 7.19 -9.67 0.15
C PRO A 139 8.59 -9.20 -0.24
N ARG A 140 9.58 -10.08 -0.04
CA ARG A 140 10.91 -9.96 -0.64
C ARG A 140 10.78 -9.96 -2.16
N GLN A 141 11.45 -9.03 -2.83
CA GLN A 141 11.33 -8.90 -4.29
C GLN A 141 12.56 -8.25 -4.91
N VAL A 142 12.88 -8.65 -6.14
CA VAL A 142 13.91 -7.99 -6.98
C VAL A 142 13.29 -6.73 -7.57
N ILE A 143 13.90 -5.57 -7.33
CA ILE A 143 13.40 -4.27 -7.82
C ILE A 143 14.22 -3.73 -9.00
N TYR A 144 15.42 -4.25 -9.18
CA TYR A 144 16.31 -3.94 -10.29
C TYR A 144 17.11 -5.19 -10.63
N GLN A 145 17.27 -5.45 -11.91
CA GLN A 145 18.14 -6.49 -12.42
C GLN A 145 18.81 -5.98 -13.70
N ASP A 146 20.10 -6.24 -13.80
CA ASP A 146 20.91 -6.03 -14.98
C ASP A 146 21.64 -7.32 -15.32
N ILE A 147 21.82 -7.58 -16.60
CA ILE A 147 22.52 -8.77 -17.10
C ILE A 147 23.53 -8.30 -18.15
N ASP A 148 24.80 -8.56 -17.88
CA ASP A 148 25.91 -8.23 -18.75
C ASP A 148 26.88 -9.42 -18.91
N GLU A 149 28.02 -9.20 -19.58
CA GLU A 149 29.05 -10.22 -19.79
C GLU A 149 29.69 -10.69 -18.47
N GLN A 150 29.56 -9.90 -17.39
CA GLN A 150 30.11 -10.11 -16.07
C GLN A 150 29.14 -10.86 -15.14
N GLY A 151 27.87 -10.97 -15.51
CA GLY A 151 26.89 -11.81 -14.84
C GLY A 151 25.58 -11.09 -14.55
N ILE A 152 24.95 -11.43 -13.42
CA ILE A 152 23.67 -10.86 -12.99
C ILE A 152 23.91 -9.92 -11.81
N PHE A 153 23.56 -8.65 -11.98
CA PHE A 153 23.50 -7.69 -10.88
C PHE A 153 22.04 -7.44 -10.49
N GLN A 154 21.72 -7.55 -9.19
CA GLN A 154 20.36 -7.37 -8.68
C GLN A 154 20.30 -6.48 -7.46
N VAL A 155 19.25 -5.66 -7.39
CA VAL A 155 18.83 -4.99 -6.16
C VAL A 155 17.57 -5.65 -5.62
N VAL A 156 17.62 -6.07 -4.36
CA VAL A 156 16.57 -6.84 -3.70
C VAL A 156 16.03 -6.04 -2.51
N PHE A 157 14.71 -5.91 -2.42
CA PHE A 157 14.03 -5.45 -1.21
C PHE A 157 13.88 -6.59 -0.22
N ARG A 158 14.23 -6.35 1.05
CA ARG A 158 14.12 -7.29 2.16
C ARG A 158 13.20 -6.71 3.24
N PRO A 159 12.05 -7.34 3.53
CA PRO A 159 11.18 -6.87 4.59
C PRO A 159 11.84 -7.07 5.96
N GLY A 160 11.62 -6.13 6.87
CA GLY A 160 12.21 -6.19 8.21
C GLY A 160 11.63 -5.22 9.24
N GLY A 161 10.51 -4.56 8.92
CA GLY A 161 9.94 -3.49 9.74
C GLY A 161 10.19 -2.10 9.13
N PRO A 162 9.63 -1.03 9.72
CA PRO A 162 9.89 0.33 9.25
C PRO A 162 11.40 0.60 9.25
N SER A 163 11.91 1.21 8.19
CA SER A 163 13.35 1.45 8.05
C SER A 163 13.69 2.74 7.29
N ALA A 164 12.70 3.54 6.87
CA ALA A 164 12.95 4.76 6.10
C ALA A 164 13.71 5.84 6.88
N HIS A 165 13.51 5.97 8.19
CA HIS A 165 14.25 6.95 8.99
C HIS A 165 15.59 6.40 9.48
N ALA A 166 16.57 7.27 9.70
CA ALA A 166 17.90 6.86 10.18
C ALA A 166 17.82 6.12 11.53
N ASP A 167 16.97 6.61 12.44
CA ASP A 167 16.76 6.03 13.78
C ASP A 167 15.93 4.73 13.79
N ASP A 168 15.34 4.33 12.66
CA ASP A 168 14.57 3.09 12.59
C ASP A 168 15.54 1.89 12.58
N PRO A 169 15.28 0.81 13.37
CA PRO A 169 16.12 -0.38 13.39
C PRO A 169 16.33 -0.94 11.98
N LYS A 170 17.58 -1.22 11.61
CA LYS A 170 17.87 -1.89 10.34
C LYS A 170 17.92 -3.40 10.56
N PRO A 171 17.56 -4.21 9.56
CA PRO A 171 17.63 -5.67 9.67
C PRO A 171 19.05 -6.24 9.86
N TRP A 172 20.08 -5.40 9.84
CA TRP A 172 21.48 -5.76 10.03
C TRP A 172 22.10 -5.13 11.29
N ASP A 173 21.31 -4.38 12.06
CA ASP A 173 21.70 -3.86 13.39
C ASP A 173 21.50 -4.95 14.46
#